data_AF-A0A662KJ20-F1
#
_entry.id   AF-A0A662KJ20-F1
#
_cell.length_a   1.000
_cell.length_b   1.000
_cell.length_c   1.000
_cell.angle_alpha   90.00
_cell.angle_beta   90.00
_cell.angle_gamma   90.00
#
_symmetry.space_group_name_H-M   'P 1'
#
loop_
_entity.id
_entity.type
_entity.pdbx_description
1 polymer ?
#
loop_
_entity_poly.entity_id
_entity_poly.type
_entity_poly.pdbx_seq_one_letter_code
_entity_poly.pdbx_strand_id
1 'polypeptide(L)'
;MIYLSGDNNLAPYACNELNSLLTTTSELEILVLFDGASCDDSVLYRIHNGSSEMLQPPFMEGELNMGDGATLATFIQYVYEHYPAHHYALELWGHGNGWLGYSNDMGDTDMLSLDEIKNAIGHVDVLLFSACYMGTLETAYALKDTADYLVACEGPMPVTGLSSKAIFEGVNSVSPEELAVHIVDVYAQHNGHLSSAFAAWNLSRLPSLTSAITSFSAQVEQVNAFTCIDIRNMSAYSLSYIDLYMFAHLFYEDISMEAAQDIMSAVNETVMACFGEMAGIGVYFPLPAYFSGAYCTTDFAMATPWDELVASF
;
A
#
# COMPACT_ATOMS: atom_id res chain seq x y z
N MET A 1 9.76 -4.83 10.26
CA MET A 1 10.64 -3.80 9.68
C MET A 1 9.77 -2.58 9.41
N ILE A 2 10.23 -1.40 9.78
CA ILE A 2 9.51 -0.14 9.55
C ILE A 2 10.48 0.82 8.89
N TYR A 3 10.15 1.24 7.67
CA TYR A 3 10.89 2.25 6.91
C TYR A 3 10.13 3.57 7.05
N LEU A 4 10.61 4.41 7.98
CA LEU A 4 9.92 5.58 8.50
C LEU A 4 10.50 6.84 7.88
N SER A 5 10.06 7.14 6.65
CA SER A 5 10.54 8.28 5.84
C SER A 5 9.86 9.59 6.24
N GLY A 6 10.58 10.38 7.03
CA GLY A 6 10.10 11.61 7.65
C GLY A 6 10.73 12.89 7.14
N ASP A 7 11.77 12.89 6.28
CA ASP A 7 12.35 14.12 5.70
C ASP A 7 11.42 14.79 4.68
N ASN A 8 10.28 15.24 5.17
CA ASN A 8 9.28 15.99 4.44
C ASN A 8 8.33 16.69 5.41
N ASN A 9 7.19 17.15 4.92
CA ASN A 9 6.17 17.80 5.74
C ASN A 9 5.48 16.87 6.75
N LEU A 10 5.79 15.56 6.76
CA LEU A 10 5.32 14.60 7.76
C LEU A 10 6.28 14.41 8.94
N ALA A 11 7.45 15.06 8.96
CA ALA A 11 8.46 14.88 10.00
C ALA A 11 7.92 14.93 11.45
N PRO A 12 7.03 15.88 11.83
CA PRO A 12 6.49 15.91 13.19
C PRO A 12 5.69 14.65 13.54
N TYR A 13 5.03 14.04 12.55
CA TYR A 13 4.26 12.81 12.72
C TYR A 13 5.17 11.59 12.73
N ALA A 14 6.21 11.56 11.90
CA ALA A 14 7.24 10.52 11.94
C ALA A 14 7.92 10.47 13.33
N CYS A 15 8.25 11.62 13.89
CA CYS A 15 8.78 11.72 15.26
C CYS A 15 7.79 11.21 16.32
N ASN A 16 6.49 11.51 16.19
CA ASN A 16 5.49 10.99 17.12
C ASN A 16 5.36 9.48 17.02
N GLU A 17 5.43 8.94 15.80
CA GLU A 17 5.34 7.52 15.53
C GLU A 17 6.56 6.77 16.09
N LEU A 18 7.77 7.26 15.83
CA LEU A 18 8.99 6.74 16.43
C LEU A 18 8.92 6.75 17.96
N ASN A 19 8.51 7.86 18.57
CA ASN A 19 8.38 7.94 20.03
C ASN A 19 7.36 6.95 20.60
N SER A 20 6.26 6.69 19.87
CA SER A 20 5.28 5.67 20.22
C SER A 20 5.91 4.28 20.21
N LEU A 21 6.58 3.93 19.11
CA LEU A 21 7.27 2.64 18.91
C LEU A 21 8.36 2.40 19.95
N LEU A 22 9.19 3.39 20.27
CA LEU A 22 10.29 3.26 21.25
C LEU A 22 9.83 2.88 22.66
N THR A 23 8.53 3.01 22.96
CA THR A 23 7.91 2.67 24.25
C THR A 23 6.99 1.45 24.19
N THR A 24 6.93 0.74 23.06
CA THR A 24 6.12 -0.47 22.91
C THR A 24 6.66 -1.63 23.75
N THR A 25 5.77 -2.43 24.32
CA THR A 25 6.14 -3.66 25.02
C THR A 25 5.94 -4.92 24.15
N SER A 26 5.91 -4.77 22.83
CA SER A 26 5.78 -5.89 21.89
C SER A 26 6.88 -6.94 22.08
N GLU A 27 6.50 -8.22 21.95
CA GLU A 27 7.45 -9.35 21.93
C GLU A 27 8.07 -9.55 20.54
N LEU A 28 7.59 -8.84 19.51
CA LEU A 28 8.18 -8.85 18.18
C LEU A 28 9.59 -8.24 18.19
N GLU A 29 10.40 -8.60 17.20
CA GLU A 29 11.68 -7.96 16.91
C GLU A 29 11.42 -6.87 15.85
N ILE A 30 11.42 -5.60 16.29
CA ILE A 30 11.05 -4.46 15.45
C ILE A 30 12.30 -3.63 15.15
N LEU A 31 12.63 -3.53 13.86
CA LEU A 31 13.68 -2.67 13.35
C LEU A 31 13.02 -1.48 12.64
N VAL A 32 13.39 -0.27 13.05
CA VAL A 32 12.87 1.00 12.51
C VAL A 32 14.04 1.78 11.91
N LEU A 33 14.08 1.90 10.58
CA LEU A 33 14.95 2.87 9.93
C LEU A 33 14.17 4.19 9.84
N PHE A 34 14.58 5.15 10.66
CA PHE A 34 13.98 6.47 10.75
C PHE A 34 14.87 7.49 10.05
N ASP A 35 14.23 8.45 9.41
CA ASP A 35 14.85 9.63 8.82
C ASP A 35 13.94 10.84 9.03
N GLY A 36 14.46 11.90 9.63
CA GLY A 36 13.73 13.08 10.09
C GLY A 36 14.00 14.31 9.23
N ALA A 37 13.58 15.49 9.68
CA ALA A 37 13.70 16.72 8.88
C ALA A 37 15.05 17.46 9.02
N SER A 38 16.03 16.87 9.70
CA SER A 38 17.31 17.52 9.98
C SER A 38 18.45 16.74 9.33
N CYS A 39 19.42 17.44 8.74
CA CYS A 39 20.60 16.77 8.19
C CYS A 39 21.32 15.89 9.22
N ASP A 40 21.70 14.69 8.78
CA ASP A 40 22.37 13.63 9.53
C ASP A 40 21.54 13.13 10.73
N ASP A 41 20.21 13.03 10.58
CA ASP A 41 19.30 12.50 11.61
C ASP A 41 18.70 11.13 11.29
N SER A 42 19.14 10.49 10.20
CA SER A 42 18.82 9.09 9.93
C SER A 42 19.38 8.18 11.04
N VAL A 43 18.52 7.31 11.60
CA VAL A 43 18.89 6.37 12.68
C VAL A 43 18.17 5.04 12.51
N LEU A 44 18.92 3.95 12.70
CA LEU A 44 18.34 2.61 12.85
C LEU A 44 18.09 2.30 14.33
N TYR A 45 16.85 2.02 14.69
CA TYR A 45 16.47 1.54 16.02
C TYR A 45 16.12 0.06 15.99
N ARG A 46 16.46 -0.62 17.08
CA ARG A 46 15.95 -1.94 17.42
C ARG A 46 15.08 -1.85 18.65
N ILE A 47 13.92 -2.48 18.61
CA ILE A 47 12.92 -2.47 19.67
C ILE A 47 12.45 -3.89 19.92
N HIS A 48 12.53 -4.33 21.17
CA HIS A 48 12.11 -5.66 21.59
C HIS A 48 11.85 -5.71 23.11
N ASN A 49 10.74 -6.31 23.53
CA ASN A 49 10.41 -6.56 24.94
C ASN A 49 10.52 -5.30 25.84
N GLY A 50 9.98 -4.18 25.39
CA GLY A 50 9.99 -2.92 26.14
C GLY A 50 11.35 -2.22 26.20
N SER A 51 12.35 -2.72 25.48
CA SER A 51 13.68 -2.10 25.36
C SER A 51 13.87 -1.56 23.94
N SER A 52 14.56 -0.43 23.83
CA SER A 52 14.99 0.13 22.55
C SER A 52 16.47 0.51 22.58
N GLU A 53 17.17 0.27 21.48
CA GLU A 53 18.57 0.64 21.28
C GLU A 53 18.81 1.21 19.88
N MET A 54 19.72 2.16 19.78
CA MET A 54 20.21 2.67 18.49
C MET A 54 21.29 1.75 17.96
N LEU A 55 21.16 1.37 16.70
CA LEU A 55 22.16 0.61 15.96
C LEU A 55 22.94 1.54 15.04
N GLN A 56 24.19 1.17 14.76
CA GLN A 56 25.10 1.90 13.86
C GLN A 56 25.76 0.91 12.90
N PRO A 57 24.98 0.26 12.01
CA PRO A 57 25.56 -0.62 11.00
C PRO A 57 26.37 0.19 9.97
N PRO A 58 27.24 -0.47 9.18
CA PRO A 58 28.16 0.21 8.28
C PRO A 58 27.52 1.07 7.20
N PHE A 59 26.23 0.87 6.88
CA PHE A 59 25.51 1.69 5.90
C PHE A 59 24.92 2.97 6.50
N MET A 60 24.92 3.14 7.83
CA MET A 60 24.50 4.39 8.49
C MET A 60 25.64 5.41 8.43
N GLU A 61 25.86 6.00 7.25
CA GLU A 61 26.85 7.05 7.03
C GLU A 61 26.17 8.34 6.56
N GLY A 62 26.03 9.31 7.47
CA GLY A 62 25.38 10.59 7.19
C GLY A 62 23.87 10.46 6.97
N GLU A 63 23.30 11.46 6.29
CA GLU A 63 21.91 11.45 5.83
C GLU A 63 21.67 10.37 4.76
N LEU A 64 20.62 9.57 4.96
CA LEU A 64 20.18 8.57 4.00
C LEU A 64 19.05 9.12 3.13
N ASN A 65 19.19 9.00 1.81
CA ASN A 65 18.07 9.24 0.89
C ASN A 65 17.05 8.11 1.05
N MET A 66 15.89 8.43 1.63
CA MET A 66 14.84 7.45 1.85
C MET A 66 14.01 7.16 0.58
N GLY A 67 14.12 8.00 -0.44
CA GLY A 67 13.58 7.79 -1.78
C GLY A 67 14.41 6.84 -2.66
N ASP A 68 15.64 6.48 -2.26
CA ASP A 68 16.52 5.57 -3.03
C ASP A 68 16.20 4.09 -2.75
N GLY A 69 15.92 3.33 -3.82
CA GLY A 69 15.71 1.88 -3.75
C GLY A 69 16.90 1.11 -3.15
N ALA A 70 18.13 1.61 -3.29
CA ALA A 70 19.32 1.02 -2.69
C ALA A 70 19.34 1.14 -1.16
N THR A 71 18.84 2.25 -0.61
CA THR A 71 18.68 2.45 0.84
C THR A 71 17.72 1.42 1.41
N LEU A 72 16.54 1.29 0.79
CA LEU A 72 15.53 0.30 1.18
C LEU A 72 16.07 -1.14 1.09
N ALA A 73 16.74 -1.48 -0.02
CA ALA A 73 17.33 -2.82 -0.22
C ALA A 73 18.38 -3.13 0.85
N THR A 74 19.27 -2.17 1.15
CA THR A 74 20.33 -2.33 2.13
C THR A 74 19.76 -2.53 3.54
N PHE A 75 18.72 -1.77 3.90
CA PHE A 75 18.02 -1.94 5.16
C PHE A 75 17.40 -3.34 5.29
N ILE A 76 16.63 -3.77 4.30
CA ILE A 76 15.97 -5.08 4.30
C ILE A 76 17.00 -6.21 4.39
N GLN A 77 18.07 -6.13 3.58
CA GLN A 77 19.14 -7.13 3.59
C GLN A 77 19.83 -7.19 4.96
N TYR A 78 20.14 -6.05 5.56
CA TYR A 78 20.72 -6.00 6.89
C TYR A 78 19.84 -6.72 7.92
N VAL A 79 18.52 -6.51 7.87
CA VAL A 79 17.58 -7.18 8.78
C VAL A 79 17.56 -8.68 8.54
N TYR A 80 17.49 -9.15 7.30
CA TYR A 80 17.54 -10.59 7.00
C TYR A 80 18.81 -11.27 7.54
N GLU A 81 19.97 -10.61 7.41
CA GLU A 81 21.25 -11.17 7.81
C GLU A 81 21.44 -11.22 9.33
N HIS A 82 20.97 -10.20 10.06
CA HIS A 82 21.26 -10.03 11.49
C HIS A 82 20.10 -10.44 12.40
N TYR A 83 18.88 -10.46 11.87
CA TYR A 83 17.65 -10.80 12.59
C TYR A 83 16.85 -11.86 11.82
N PRO A 84 17.38 -13.09 11.66
CA PRO A 84 16.69 -14.16 10.97
C PRO A 84 15.39 -14.55 11.69
N ALA A 85 14.29 -14.58 10.95
CA ALA A 85 12.95 -14.90 11.44
C ALA A 85 12.24 -15.86 10.49
N HIS A 86 11.19 -16.52 10.98
CA HIS A 86 10.32 -17.35 10.14
C HIS A 86 9.37 -16.53 9.27
N HIS A 87 9.01 -15.34 9.74
CA HIS A 87 8.10 -14.43 9.06
C HIS A 87 8.61 -12.99 9.17
N TYR A 88 8.36 -12.20 8.14
CA TYR A 88 8.73 -10.80 8.03
C TYR A 88 7.52 -9.96 7.66
N ALA A 89 7.37 -8.83 8.35
CA ALA A 89 6.49 -7.75 7.93
C ALA A 89 7.32 -6.51 7.63
N LEU A 90 6.99 -5.81 6.55
CA LEU A 90 7.58 -4.53 6.17
C LEU A 90 6.50 -3.46 6.12
N GLU A 91 6.68 -2.40 6.89
CA GLU A 91 5.91 -1.18 6.80
C GLU A 91 6.70 -0.11 6.06
N LEU A 92 6.08 0.47 5.03
CA LEU A 92 6.53 1.65 4.31
C LEU A 92 5.67 2.84 4.74
N TRP A 93 6.22 3.69 5.61
CA TRP A 93 5.53 4.85 6.19
C TRP A 93 5.96 6.15 5.54
N GLY A 94 5.01 6.97 5.08
CA GLY A 94 5.31 8.25 4.46
C GLY A 94 4.25 8.70 3.47
N HIS A 95 4.66 9.45 2.44
CA HIS A 95 3.79 9.81 1.32
C HIS A 95 3.57 8.65 0.37
N GLY A 96 2.41 8.61 -0.27
CA GLY A 96 2.10 7.67 -1.34
C GLY A 96 1.22 8.31 -2.39
N ASN A 97 1.32 7.82 -3.62
CA ASN A 97 0.55 8.31 -4.75
C ASN A 97 0.16 7.19 -5.74
N GLY A 98 0.01 5.97 -5.21
CA GLY A 98 -0.26 4.77 -6.01
C GLY A 98 0.86 4.47 -6.98
N TRP A 99 0.52 4.26 -8.26
CA TRP A 99 1.48 3.89 -9.30
C TRP A 99 2.54 4.97 -9.60
N LEU A 100 2.34 6.20 -9.15
CA LEU A 100 3.30 7.29 -9.32
C LEU A 100 4.46 7.23 -8.32
N GLY A 101 4.36 6.42 -7.26
CA GLY A 101 5.44 6.19 -6.31
C GLY A 101 5.09 6.46 -4.85
N TYR A 102 6.08 6.24 -3.99
CA TYR A 102 6.03 6.29 -2.53
C TYR A 102 7.25 7.04 -1.96
N SER A 103 7.11 7.60 -0.75
CA SER A 103 8.10 8.39 0.01
C SER A 103 8.61 9.61 -0.76
N ASN A 104 8.26 10.82 -0.34
CA ASN A 104 8.84 12.04 -0.91
C ASN A 104 9.92 12.51 0.07
N ASP A 105 11.17 12.22 -0.23
CA ASP A 105 12.32 12.76 0.48
C ASP A 105 12.58 14.17 -0.06
N MET A 106 12.30 15.20 0.74
CA MET A 106 12.41 16.59 0.27
C MET A 106 13.85 17.09 0.25
N GLY A 107 14.75 16.51 1.06
CA GLY A 107 16.19 16.80 1.01
C GLY A 107 16.78 16.43 -0.33
N ASP A 108 16.42 15.25 -0.85
CA ASP A 108 16.93 14.70 -2.11
C ASP A 108 16.00 14.88 -3.33
N THR A 109 14.74 15.28 -3.10
CA THR A 109 13.69 15.40 -4.11
C THR A 109 13.42 14.10 -4.87
N ASP A 110 13.45 12.99 -4.14
CA ASP A 110 13.36 11.63 -4.69
C ASP A 110 12.11 10.90 -4.19
N MET A 111 11.62 9.97 -5.01
CA MET A 111 10.51 9.09 -4.67
C MET A 111 10.76 7.68 -5.17
N LEU A 112 10.52 6.70 -4.30
CA LEU A 112 10.55 5.28 -4.64
C LEU A 112 9.46 4.96 -5.66
N SER A 113 9.89 4.52 -6.84
CA SER A 113 9.02 3.87 -7.82
C SER A 113 8.60 2.48 -7.33
N LEU A 114 7.48 1.96 -7.86
CA LEU A 114 7.08 0.58 -7.59
C LEU A 114 8.13 -0.43 -8.04
N ASP A 115 8.90 -0.13 -9.08
CA ASP A 115 10.01 -0.98 -9.54
C ASP A 115 11.17 -1.00 -8.55
N GLU A 116 11.53 0.14 -7.97
CA GLU A 116 12.57 0.20 -6.92
C GLU A 116 12.15 -0.57 -5.67
N ILE A 117 10.89 -0.41 -5.23
CA ILE A 117 10.35 -1.19 -4.11
C ILE A 117 10.37 -2.69 -4.45
N LYS A 118 9.88 -3.08 -5.63
CA LYS A 118 9.88 -4.46 -6.10
C LYS A 118 11.28 -5.07 -6.11
N ASN A 119 12.29 -4.31 -6.55
CA ASN A 119 13.66 -4.78 -6.65
C ASN A 119 14.40 -4.79 -5.29
N ALA A 120 13.96 -3.95 -4.34
CA ALA A 120 14.52 -3.89 -3.01
C ALA A 120 14.03 -5.02 -2.09
N ILE A 121 12.77 -5.45 -2.28
CA ILE A 121 12.16 -6.50 -1.46
C ILE A 121 12.50 -7.88 -2.06
N GLY A 122 13.12 -8.74 -1.25
CA GLY A 122 13.26 -10.17 -1.58
C GLY A 122 11.93 -10.91 -1.44
N HIS A 123 11.50 -11.11 -0.19
CA HIS A 123 10.16 -11.62 0.16
C HIS A 123 9.78 -11.23 1.59
N VAL A 124 8.60 -10.67 1.79
CA VAL A 124 8.03 -10.44 3.14
C VAL A 124 6.63 -11.03 3.19
N ASP A 125 6.22 -11.62 4.31
CA ASP A 125 4.88 -12.19 4.39
C ASP A 125 3.80 -11.09 4.34
N VAL A 126 4.03 -9.97 5.04
CA VAL A 126 3.10 -8.82 5.07
C VAL A 126 3.82 -7.55 4.60
N LEU A 127 3.34 -6.95 3.52
CA LEU A 127 3.71 -5.61 3.09
C LEU A 127 2.61 -4.62 3.46
N LEU A 128 2.97 -3.61 4.22
CA LEU A 128 2.07 -2.60 4.76
C LEU A 128 2.49 -1.23 4.25
N PHE A 129 1.54 -0.48 3.69
CA PHE A 129 1.74 0.93 3.37
C PHE A 129 0.98 1.81 4.35
N SER A 130 1.73 2.56 5.16
CA SER A 130 1.24 3.68 5.95
C SER A 130 1.31 4.95 5.10
N ALA A 131 0.66 4.91 3.94
CA ALA A 131 0.76 5.90 2.88
C ALA A 131 -0.53 5.97 2.03
N CYS A 132 -0.82 7.15 1.49
CA CYS A 132 -2.01 7.39 0.69
C CYS A 132 -1.99 6.61 -0.64
N TYR A 133 -3.16 6.18 -1.11
CA TYR A 133 -3.38 5.63 -2.45
C TYR A 133 -2.54 4.38 -2.79
N MET A 134 -2.02 3.64 -1.81
CA MET A 134 -1.23 2.43 -2.06
C MET A 134 -2.09 1.16 -2.15
N GLY A 135 -3.37 1.24 -1.74
CA GLY A 135 -4.36 0.17 -1.88
C GLY A 135 -4.95 0.12 -3.28
N THR A 136 -4.10 -0.01 -4.29
CA THR A 136 -4.51 -0.06 -5.70
C THR A 136 -4.01 -1.29 -6.41
N LEU A 137 -4.71 -1.69 -7.48
CA LEU A 137 -4.32 -2.83 -8.31
C LEU A 137 -2.94 -2.69 -8.92
N GLU A 138 -2.52 -1.49 -9.30
CA GLU A 138 -1.19 -1.26 -9.84
C GLU A 138 -0.11 -1.61 -8.82
N THR A 139 -0.30 -1.14 -7.58
CA THR A 139 0.62 -1.42 -6.47
C THR A 139 0.63 -2.91 -6.15
N ALA A 140 -0.56 -3.52 -5.97
CA ALA A 140 -0.68 -4.92 -5.64
C ALA A 140 -0.09 -5.83 -6.73
N TYR A 141 -0.32 -5.51 -8.00
CA TYR A 141 0.15 -6.33 -9.12
C TYR A 141 1.65 -6.22 -9.35
N ALA A 142 2.24 -5.03 -9.15
CA ALA A 142 3.68 -4.83 -9.21
C ALA A 142 4.41 -5.60 -8.10
N LEU A 143 3.82 -5.68 -6.90
CA LEU A 143 4.47 -6.23 -5.71
C LEU A 143 4.03 -7.66 -5.36
N LYS A 144 3.17 -8.27 -6.18
CA LYS A 144 2.54 -9.59 -5.93
C LYS A 144 3.52 -10.75 -5.68
N ASP A 145 4.74 -10.65 -6.22
CA ASP A 145 5.77 -11.68 -6.09
C ASP A 145 6.78 -11.37 -4.97
N THR A 146 6.59 -10.26 -4.27
CA THR A 146 7.46 -9.80 -3.15
C THR A 146 6.78 -9.95 -1.79
N ALA A 147 5.46 -10.16 -1.77
CA ALA A 147 4.72 -10.38 -0.53
C ALA A 147 3.53 -11.34 -0.69
N ASP A 148 3.11 -11.95 0.42
CA ASP A 148 1.92 -12.80 0.46
C ASP A 148 0.64 -11.98 0.71
N TYR A 149 0.75 -10.97 1.58
CA TYR A 149 -0.35 -10.10 1.96
C TYR A 149 0.02 -8.62 1.78
N LEU A 150 -0.90 -7.83 1.22
CA LEU A 150 -0.79 -6.38 1.12
C LEU A 150 -1.79 -5.74 2.08
N VAL A 151 -1.36 -4.74 2.85
CA VAL A 151 -2.25 -3.93 3.68
C VAL A 151 -2.04 -2.47 3.32
N ALA A 152 -3.08 -1.79 2.85
CA ALA A 152 -2.95 -0.43 2.35
C ALA A 152 -4.28 0.33 2.28
N CYS A 153 -4.21 1.65 2.13
CA CYS A 153 -5.36 2.51 1.93
C CYS A 153 -5.58 2.79 0.44
N GLU A 154 -6.81 2.61 -0.02
CA GLU A 154 -7.24 2.93 -1.38
C GLU A 154 -7.16 4.43 -1.68
N GLY A 155 -7.34 5.27 -0.65
CA GLY A 155 -7.41 6.72 -0.76
C GLY A 155 -6.47 7.47 0.18
N PRO A 156 -6.82 8.70 0.59
CA PRO A 156 -6.01 9.45 1.55
C PRO A 156 -6.10 8.82 2.95
N MET A 157 -4.98 8.87 3.67
CA MET A 157 -4.86 8.44 5.07
C MET A 157 -4.68 9.63 6.02
N PRO A 158 -5.00 9.47 7.32
CA PRO A 158 -4.62 10.43 8.34
C PRO A 158 -3.12 10.66 8.38
N VAL A 159 -2.72 11.92 8.58
CA VAL A 159 -1.31 12.30 8.80
C VAL A 159 -0.70 11.64 10.04
N THR A 160 -1.52 11.19 10.99
CA THR A 160 -1.09 10.43 12.16
C THR A 160 -0.68 9.00 11.82
N GLY A 161 -0.91 8.54 10.59
CA GLY A 161 -0.59 7.20 10.14
C GLY A 161 -1.36 6.12 10.89
N LEU A 162 -0.67 5.01 11.15
CA LEU A 162 -1.18 3.89 11.91
C LEU A 162 -0.83 4.07 13.38
N SER A 163 -1.70 3.63 14.28
CA SER A 163 -1.39 3.59 15.72
C SER A 163 -0.49 2.38 16.01
N SER A 164 0.75 2.34 15.50
CA SER A 164 1.53 1.10 15.38
C SER A 164 1.88 0.47 16.72
N LYS A 165 2.03 1.27 17.78
CA LYS A 165 2.11 0.73 19.15
C LYS A 165 0.89 -0.15 19.48
N ALA A 166 -0.32 0.32 19.20
CA ALA A 166 -1.55 -0.44 19.44
C ALA A 166 -1.67 -1.65 18.50
N ILE A 167 -1.07 -1.59 17.30
CA ILE A 167 -0.99 -2.73 16.40
C ILE A 167 -0.10 -3.82 16.99
N PHE A 168 1.10 -3.48 17.46
CA PHE A 168 2.13 -4.47 17.82
C PHE A 168 2.09 -4.91 19.28
N GLU A 169 1.48 -4.14 20.20
CA GLU A 169 1.31 -4.56 21.58
C GLU A 169 0.31 -5.72 21.71
N GLY A 170 0.74 -6.80 22.34
CA GLY A 170 -0.08 -8.01 22.53
C GLY A 170 -0.13 -8.94 21.33
N VAL A 171 0.55 -8.62 20.23
CA VAL A 171 0.75 -9.55 19.10
C VAL A 171 1.86 -10.52 19.43
N ASN A 172 1.46 -11.75 19.78
CA ASN A 172 2.38 -12.84 20.09
C ASN A 172 2.05 -14.06 19.22
N SER A 173 3.01 -14.53 18.41
CA SER A 173 2.92 -15.78 17.64
C SER A 173 1.67 -15.90 16.76
N VAL A 174 1.32 -14.83 16.03
CA VAL A 174 0.25 -14.83 15.02
C VAL A 174 0.79 -15.26 13.65
N SER A 175 -0.06 -15.84 12.81
CA SER A 175 0.28 -16.04 11.39
C SER A 175 0.32 -14.69 10.64
N PRO A 176 1.02 -14.62 9.49
CA PRO A 176 1.01 -13.42 8.65
C PRO A 176 -0.39 -12.95 8.23
N GLU A 177 -1.30 -13.88 7.93
CA GLU A 177 -2.70 -13.58 7.59
C GLU A 177 -3.43 -12.90 8.75
N GLU A 178 -3.31 -13.48 9.95
CA GLU A 178 -3.91 -12.93 11.17
C GLU A 178 -3.33 -11.56 11.50
N LEU A 179 -2.02 -11.34 11.28
CA LEU A 179 -1.40 -10.03 11.44
C LEU A 179 -1.98 -9.01 10.47
N ALA A 180 -2.12 -9.36 9.19
CA ALA A 180 -2.68 -8.47 8.16
C ALA A 180 -4.12 -8.05 8.50
N VAL A 181 -4.96 -8.99 8.94
CA VAL A 181 -6.33 -8.71 9.40
C VAL A 181 -6.34 -7.85 10.66
N HIS A 182 -5.51 -8.18 11.65
CA HIS A 182 -5.40 -7.45 12.91
C HIS A 182 -5.00 -5.98 12.71
N ILE A 183 -4.10 -5.70 11.77
CA ILE A 183 -3.72 -4.32 11.43
C ILE A 183 -4.94 -3.50 10.99
N VAL A 184 -5.81 -4.06 10.14
CA VAL A 184 -7.04 -3.39 9.68
C VAL A 184 -8.02 -3.19 10.83
N ASP A 185 -8.20 -4.20 11.70
CA ASP A 185 -9.09 -4.12 12.86
C ASP A 185 -8.66 -3.03 13.85
N VAL A 186 -7.36 -2.94 14.16
CA VAL A 186 -6.83 -1.89 15.05
C VAL A 186 -6.96 -0.52 14.39
N TYR A 187 -6.71 -0.40 13.09
CA TYR A 187 -6.91 0.84 12.36
C TYR A 187 -8.38 1.30 12.44
N ALA A 188 -9.34 0.39 12.21
CA ALA A 188 -10.77 0.67 12.30
C ALA A 188 -11.20 1.18 13.69
N GLN A 189 -10.65 0.60 14.76
CA GLN A 189 -10.96 1.01 16.14
C GLN A 189 -10.53 2.46 16.44
N HIS A 190 -9.41 2.90 15.88
CA HIS A 190 -8.86 4.24 16.12
C HIS A 190 -9.36 5.28 15.11
N ASN A 191 -9.81 4.84 13.93
CA ASN A 191 -10.14 5.69 12.80
C ASN A 191 -11.58 5.51 12.29
N GLY A 192 -12.48 4.94 13.10
CA GLY A 192 -13.87 4.64 12.74
C GLY A 192 -14.74 5.81 12.23
N HIS A 193 -14.20 7.03 12.24
CA HIS A 193 -14.84 8.25 11.73
C HIS A 193 -14.42 8.62 10.30
N LEU A 194 -13.51 7.86 9.68
CA LEU A 194 -13.00 8.10 8.33
C LEU A 194 -13.72 7.24 7.29
N SER A 195 -13.80 7.75 6.06
CA SER A 195 -14.47 7.07 4.94
C SER A 195 -13.51 6.29 4.02
N SER A 196 -12.23 6.67 3.95
CA SER A 196 -11.26 6.02 3.06
C SER A 196 -11.08 4.55 3.43
N ALA A 197 -11.15 3.67 2.43
CA ALA A 197 -10.99 2.24 2.68
C ALA A 197 -9.54 1.85 2.96
N PHE A 198 -9.35 1.10 4.04
CA PHE A 198 -8.09 0.50 4.45
C PHE A 198 -8.31 -1.01 4.57
N ALA A 199 -7.56 -1.79 3.79
CA ALA A 199 -7.88 -3.20 3.56
C ALA A 199 -6.62 -4.08 3.55
N ALA A 200 -6.84 -5.34 3.93
CA ALA A 200 -5.86 -6.42 3.87
C ALA A 200 -6.22 -7.38 2.73
N TRP A 201 -5.26 -7.61 1.84
CA TRP A 201 -5.43 -8.36 0.59
C TRP A 201 -4.61 -9.63 0.63
N ASN A 202 -5.15 -10.72 0.10
CA ASN A 202 -4.40 -11.94 -0.20
C ASN A 202 -3.89 -11.90 -1.65
N LEU A 203 -2.58 -11.71 -1.85
CA LEU A 203 -2.00 -11.49 -3.17
C LEU A 203 -2.05 -12.75 -4.05
N SER A 204 -2.19 -13.95 -3.46
CA SER A 204 -2.40 -15.19 -4.22
C SER A 204 -3.72 -15.23 -5.01
N ARG A 205 -4.64 -14.29 -4.74
CA ARG A 205 -5.94 -14.15 -5.43
C ARG A 205 -5.90 -13.23 -6.64
N LEU A 206 -4.83 -12.47 -6.83
CA LEU A 206 -4.67 -11.55 -7.97
C LEU A 206 -4.80 -12.22 -9.35
N PRO A 207 -4.35 -13.48 -9.59
CA PRO A 207 -4.57 -14.13 -10.88
C PRO A 207 -6.07 -14.28 -11.23
N SER A 208 -6.91 -14.63 -10.26
CA SER A 208 -8.36 -14.71 -10.48
C SER A 208 -8.96 -13.32 -10.75
N LEU A 209 -8.56 -12.33 -9.95
CA LEU A 209 -9.03 -10.95 -10.10
C LEU A 209 -8.65 -10.34 -11.45
N THR A 210 -7.40 -10.51 -11.89
CA THR A 210 -6.93 -10.01 -13.20
C THR A 210 -7.58 -10.73 -14.39
N SER A 211 -7.91 -12.02 -14.26
CA SER A 211 -8.71 -12.74 -15.26
C SER A 211 -10.14 -12.19 -15.36
N ALA A 212 -10.77 -11.88 -14.22
CA ALA A 212 -12.09 -11.24 -14.20
C ALA A 212 -12.03 -9.85 -14.84
N ILE A 213 -11.01 -9.04 -14.51
CA ILE A 213 -10.79 -7.70 -15.10
C ILE A 213 -10.65 -7.77 -16.62
N THR A 214 -9.88 -8.73 -17.13
CA THR A 214 -9.71 -8.91 -18.58
C THR A 214 -11.06 -9.17 -19.28
N SER A 215 -11.88 -10.03 -18.68
CA SER A 215 -13.18 -10.42 -19.25
C SER A 215 -14.21 -9.28 -19.15
N PHE A 216 -14.18 -8.55 -18.04
CA PHE A 216 -15.02 -7.39 -17.78
C PHE A 216 -14.68 -6.23 -18.72
N SER A 217 -13.39 -5.89 -18.87
CA SER A 217 -12.91 -4.79 -19.72
C SER A 217 -13.38 -4.93 -21.17
N ALA A 218 -13.29 -6.15 -21.73
CA ALA A 218 -13.76 -6.43 -23.10
C ALA A 218 -15.26 -6.17 -23.30
N GLN A 219 -16.08 -6.28 -22.24
CA GLN A 219 -17.51 -5.95 -22.31
C GLN A 219 -17.77 -4.47 -22.10
N VAL A 220 -17.04 -3.83 -21.18
CA VAL A 220 -17.18 -2.39 -20.93
C VAL A 220 -16.80 -1.56 -22.16
N GLU A 221 -15.80 -1.98 -22.95
CA GLU A 221 -15.45 -1.32 -24.23
C GLU A 221 -16.62 -1.21 -25.23
N GLN A 222 -17.63 -2.08 -25.11
CA GLN A 222 -18.81 -2.06 -25.97
C GLN A 222 -19.92 -1.13 -25.44
N VAL A 223 -19.76 -0.60 -24.23
CA VAL A 223 -20.73 0.29 -23.57
C VAL A 223 -20.58 1.71 -24.08
N ASN A 224 -21.69 2.44 -24.12
CA ASN A 224 -21.67 3.84 -24.52
C ASN A 224 -20.77 4.67 -23.58
N ALA A 225 -19.94 5.52 -24.17
CA ALA A 225 -18.98 6.34 -23.42
C ALA A 225 -19.61 7.21 -22.33
N PHE A 226 -20.78 7.80 -22.57
CA PHE A 226 -21.45 8.59 -21.53
C PHE A 226 -21.85 7.74 -20.34
N THR A 227 -22.40 6.55 -20.60
CA THR A 227 -22.77 5.60 -19.53
C THR A 227 -21.56 5.13 -18.75
N CYS A 228 -20.46 4.78 -19.43
CA CYS A 228 -19.23 4.36 -18.74
C CYS A 228 -18.65 5.48 -17.87
N ILE A 229 -18.62 6.71 -18.37
CA ILE A 229 -18.14 7.87 -17.61
C ILE A 229 -19.06 8.21 -16.44
N ASP A 230 -20.39 8.09 -16.59
CA ASP A 230 -21.34 8.30 -15.49
C ASP A 230 -21.12 7.28 -14.37
N ILE A 231 -20.98 5.99 -14.71
CA ILE A 231 -20.67 4.93 -13.74
C ILE A 231 -19.31 5.17 -13.08
N ARG A 232 -18.28 5.49 -13.88
CA ARG A 232 -16.94 5.86 -13.37
C ARG A 232 -17.02 6.98 -12.35
N ASN A 233 -17.82 8.02 -12.61
CA ASN A 233 -17.95 9.15 -11.69
C ASN A 233 -18.67 8.79 -10.39
N MET A 234 -19.61 7.86 -10.45
CA MET A 234 -20.32 7.35 -9.26
C MET A 234 -19.46 6.42 -8.41
N SER A 235 -18.52 5.69 -9.01
CA SER A 235 -17.56 4.83 -8.29
C SER A 235 -16.26 5.54 -7.92
N ALA A 236 -16.07 6.79 -8.31
CA ALA A 236 -14.83 7.53 -8.08
C ALA A 236 -14.72 8.06 -6.65
N TYR A 237 -13.55 7.84 -6.04
CA TYR A 237 -13.16 8.51 -4.80
C TYR A 237 -12.06 9.57 -5.03
N SER A 238 -11.58 9.71 -6.26
CA SER A 238 -10.71 10.81 -6.69
C SER A 238 -10.82 11.12 -8.19
N LEU A 239 -10.08 12.13 -8.64
CA LEU A 239 -9.99 12.47 -10.07
C LEU A 239 -9.26 11.40 -10.89
N SER A 240 -8.47 10.54 -10.23
CA SER A 240 -7.61 9.56 -10.88
C SER A 240 -8.05 8.11 -10.66
N TYR A 241 -8.81 7.84 -9.59
CA TYR A 241 -9.08 6.48 -9.13
C TYR A 241 -10.56 6.25 -8.83
N ILE A 242 -10.97 5.00 -9.02
CA ILE A 242 -12.29 4.46 -8.71
C ILE A 242 -12.18 3.23 -7.80
N ASP A 243 -13.24 2.97 -7.03
CA ASP A 243 -13.40 1.70 -6.32
C ASP A 243 -13.89 0.64 -7.31
N LEU A 244 -13.12 -0.43 -7.46
CA LEU A 244 -13.35 -1.45 -8.48
C LEU A 244 -14.64 -2.25 -8.23
N TYR A 245 -14.95 -2.54 -6.97
CA TYR A 245 -16.16 -3.28 -6.61
C TYR A 245 -17.40 -2.46 -6.95
N MET A 246 -17.42 -1.19 -6.55
CA MET A 246 -18.51 -0.26 -6.81
C MET A 246 -18.69 -0.03 -8.31
N PHE A 247 -17.58 0.11 -9.05
CA PHE A 247 -17.63 0.21 -10.50
C PHE A 247 -18.33 -1.01 -11.10
N ALA A 248 -17.88 -2.22 -10.77
CA ALA A 248 -18.53 -3.44 -11.24
C ALA A 248 -19.99 -3.54 -10.78
N HIS A 249 -20.29 -3.24 -9.52
CA HIS A 249 -21.64 -3.27 -8.97
C HIS A 249 -22.60 -2.38 -9.75
N LEU A 250 -22.19 -1.16 -10.13
CA LEU A 250 -23.00 -0.26 -10.94
C LEU A 250 -23.21 -0.79 -12.37
N PHE A 251 -22.21 -1.43 -12.98
CA PHE A 251 -22.38 -2.12 -14.25
C PHE A 251 -23.38 -3.30 -14.15
N TYR A 252 -23.39 -4.00 -13.03
CA TYR A 252 -24.36 -5.07 -12.78
C TYR A 252 -25.78 -4.50 -12.57
N GLU A 253 -25.95 -3.55 -11.66
CA GLU A 253 -27.27 -3.02 -11.29
C GLU A 253 -27.90 -2.17 -12.40
N ASP A 254 -27.15 -1.24 -12.99
CA ASP A 254 -27.74 -0.23 -13.89
C ASP A 254 -27.87 -0.73 -15.33
N ILE A 255 -27.02 -1.67 -15.75
CA ILE A 255 -27.02 -2.18 -17.14
C ILE A 255 -27.04 -3.71 -17.26
N SER A 256 -27.23 -4.43 -16.15
CA SER A 256 -27.39 -5.90 -16.13
C SER A 256 -26.21 -6.66 -16.75
N MET A 257 -24.99 -6.16 -16.55
CA MET A 257 -23.76 -6.83 -17.03
C MET A 257 -23.37 -7.97 -16.06
N GLU A 258 -23.74 -9.20 -16.39
CA GLU A 258 -23.43 -10.38 -15.55
C GLU A 258 -21.93 -10.57 -15.29
N ALA A 259 -21.06 -10.21 -16.25
CA ALA A 259 -19.60 -10.32 -16.07
C ALA A 259 -19.05 -9.44 -14.94
N ALA A 260 -19.80 -8.45 -14.48
CA ALA A 260 -19.43 -7.65 -13.33
C ALA A 260 -19.50 -8.43 -12.01
N GLN A 261 -20.31 -9.49 -11.93
CA GLN A 261 -20.38 -10.36 -10.76
C GLN A 261 -19.03 -11.06 -10.50
N ASP A 262 -18.30 -11.42 -11.56
CA ASP A 262 -16.99 -12.07 -11.45
C ASP A 262 -15.97 -11.13 -10.79
N ILE A 263 -16.02 -9.83 -11.09
CA ILE A 263 -15.21 -8.81 -10.41
C ILE A 263 -15.59 -8.72 -8.94
N MET A 264 -16.89 -8.57 -8.65
CA MET A 264 -17.38 -8.45 -7.27
C MET A 264 -16.98 -9.67 -6.44
N SER A 265 -17.09 -10.88 -6.98
CA SER A 265 -16.67 -12.12 -6.32
C SER A 265 -15.16 -12.15 -6.12
N ALA A 266 -14.37 -11.83 -7.14
CA ALA A 266 -12.92 -11.87 -7.06
C ALA A 266 -12.37 -10.82 -6.07
N VAL A 267 -12.98 -9.63 -5.97
CA VAL A 267 -12.65 -8.64 -4.95
C VAL A 267 -12.94 -9.18 -3.55
N ASN A 268 -14.13 -9.76 -3.32
CA ASN A 268 -14.50 -10.35 -2.02
C ASN A 268 -13.59 -11.52 -1.63
N GLU A 269 -13.07 -12.29 -2.59
CA GLU A 269 -12.10 -13.35 -2.33
C GLU A 269 -10.68 -12.82 -2.06
N THR A 270 -10.35 -11.64 -2.59
CA THR A 270 -9.03 -11.00 -2.43
C THR A 270 -8.94 -10.24 -1.11
N VAL A 271 -9.99 -9.52 -0.73
CA VAL A 271 -10.03 -8.69 0.49
C VAL A 271 -10.41 -9.53 1.70
N MET A 272 -9.46 -9.71 2.62
CA MET A 272 -9.63 -10.51 3.84
C MET A 272 -10.24 -9.70 4.99
N ALA A 273 -9.94 -8.41 5.03
CA ALA A 273 -10.47 -7.44 5.98
C ALA A 273 -10.51 -6.06 5.33
N CYS A 274 -11.53 -5.27 5.64
CA CYS A 274 -11.68 -3.92 5.12
C CYS A 274 -12.40 -3.03 6.15
N PHE A 275 -11.90 -1.82 6.31
CA PHE A 275 -12.54 -0.72 7.02
C PHE A 275 -12.78 0.42 6.05
N GLY A 276 -13.94 1.09 6.11
CA GLY A 276 -14.27 2.25 5.28
C GLY A 276 -15.60 2.06 4.54
N GLU A 277 -15.94 3.01 3.67
CA GLU A 277 -17.18 2.95 2.88
C GLU A 277 -16.99 2.25 1.53
N MET A 278 -15.75 2.22 1.04
CA MET A 278 -15.35 1.56 -0.21
C MET A 278 -14.96 0.09 0.05
N ALA A 279 -14.83 -0.71 -1.00
CA ALA A 279 -14.48 -2.12 -0.89
C ALA A 279 -12.98 -2.35 -0.68
N GLY A 280 -12.14 -1.32 -0.85
CA GLY A 280 -10.73 -1.35 -0.50
C GLY A 280 -9.81 -1.81 -1.62
N ILE A 281 -10.31 -1.85 -2.86
CA ILE A 281 -9.52 -2.10 -4.08
C ILE A 281 -9.71 -0.94 -5.05
N GLY A 282 -8.74 -0.02 -5.02
CA GLY A 282 -8.65 1.07 -5.98
C GLY A 282 -8.05 0.64 -7.31
N VAL A 283 -8.42 1.33 -8.38
CA VAL A 283 -7.77 1.18 -9.69
C VAL A 283 -7.75 2.51 -10.43
N TYR A 284 -6.67 2.77 -11.18
CA TYR A 284 -6.55 3.98 -11.96
C TYR A 284 -7.58 3.99 -13.09
N PHE A 285 -8.53 4.91 -12.99
CA PHE A 285 -9.46 5.25 -14.05
C PHE A 285 -9.70 6.76 -13.96
N PRO A 286 -8.76 7.57 -14.47
CA PRO A 286 -8.81 9.01 -14.36
C PRO A 286 -9.94 9.59 -15.19
N LEU A 287 -10.33 10.82 -14.87
CA LEU A 287 -11.03 11.64 -15.87
C LEU A 287 -10.13 11.80 -17.11
N PRO A 288 -10.68 11.87 -18.34
CA PRO A 288 -9.88 11.85 -19.58
C PRO A 288 -8.76 12.89 -19.63
N ALA A 289 -8.97 14.08 -19.04
CA ALA A 289 -7.98 15.15 -18.98
C ALA A 289 -6.74 14.82 -18.10
N TYR A 290 -6.82 13.79 -17.27
CA TYR A 290 -5.79 13.36 -16.32
C TYR A 290 -5.18 12.00 -16.70
N PHE A 291 -5.56 11.44 -17.85
CA PHE A 291 -4.92 10.23 -18.36
C PHE A 291 -3.46 10.50 -18.69
N SER A 292 -2.57 9.66 -18.14
CA SER A 292 -1.14 9.71 -18.39
C SER A 292 -0.71 8.51 -19.19
N GLY A 293 -0.09 8.74 -20.36
CA GLY A 293 0.48 7.65 -21.17
C GLY A 293 1.63 6.90 -20.49
N ALA A 294 2.21 7.43 -19.41
CA ALA A 294 3.18 6.71 -18.58
C ALA A 294 2.53 5.54 -17.80
N TYR A 295 1.21 5.56 -17.60
CA TYR A 295 0.49 4.47 -16.95
C TYR A 295 0.60 3.14 -17.73
N CYS A 296 0.64 3.23 -19.06
CA CYS A 296 0.71 2.07 -19.96
C CYS A 296 1.97 1.23 -19.79
N THR A 297 2.99 1.72 -19.06
CA THR A 297 4.21 0.95 -18.76
C THR A 297 4.20 0.32 -17.37
N THR A 298 3.13 0.46 -16.60
CA THR A 298 3.00 -0.23 -15.31
C THR A 298 2.82 -1.73 -15.54
N ASP A 299 3.28 -2.55 -14.59
CA ASP A 299 3.15 -4.02 -14.68
C ASP A 299 1.69 -4.47 -14.85
N PHE A 300 0.76 -3.78 -14.20
CA PHE A 300 -0.68 -4.07 -14.30
C PHE A 300 -1.26 -3.74 -15.68
N ALA A 301 -0.94 -2.56 -16.22
CA ALA A 301 -1.37 -2.16 -17.56
C ALA A 301 -0.80 -3.11 -18.63
N MET A 302 0.48 -3.47 -18.54
CA MET A 302 1.07 -4.41 -19.51
C MET A 302 0.48 -5.83 -19.45
N ALA A 303 -0.14 -6.20 -18.32
CA ALA A 303 -0.65 -7.55 -18.09
C ALA A 303 -2.16 -7.70 -18.33
N THR A 304 -2.90 -6.60 -18.49
CA THR A 304 -4.36 -6.57 -18.59
C THR A 304 -4.79 -5.56 -19.65
N PRO A 305 -5.99 -5.67 -20.24
CA PRO A 305 -6.46 -4.69 -21.23
C PRO A 305 -6.97 -3.38 -20.59
N TRP A 306 -6.54 -3.07 -19.36
CA TRP A 306 -7.16 -2.02 -18.55
C TRP A 306 -6.80 -0.61 -19.05
N ASP A 307 -5.57 -0.39 -19.49
CA ASP A 307 -5.18 0.91 -20.03
C ASP A 307 -5.83 1.18 -21.38
N GLU A 308 -6.04 0.17 -22.23
CA GLU A 308 -6.84 0.35 -23.45
C GLU A 308 -8.30 0.70 -23.13
N LEU A 309 -8.89 0.04 -22.13
CA LEU A 309 -10.23 0.37 -21.65
C LEU A 309 -10.30 1.84 -21.21
N VAL A 310 -9.40 2.26 -20.32
CA VAL A 310 -9.35 3.63 -19.81
C VAL A 310 -9.13 4.65 -20.94
N ALA A 311 -8.29 4.34 -21.93
CA ALA A 311 -8.01 5.23 -23.05
C ALA A 311 -9.16 5.32 -24.07
N SER A 312 -10.14 4.42 -24.00
CA SER A 312 -11.27 4.37 -24.93
C SER A 312 -12.39 5.38 -24.61
N PHE A 313 -12.36 6.01 -23.43
CA PHE A 313 -13.39 6.91 -22.89
C PHE A 313 -12.87 8.32 -22.56
#